data_AF-A0A068UT07-F1
#
_entry.id   AF-A0A068UT07-F1
#
_cell.length_a   1.000
_cell.length_b   1.000
_cell.length_c   1.000
_cell.angle_alpha   90.00
_cell.angle_beta   90.00
_cell.angle_gamma   90.00
#
_symmetry.space_group_name_H-M   'P 1'
#
loop_
_entity.id
_entity.type
_entity.pdbx_description
1 polymer ?
#
loop_
_entity_poly.entity_id
_entity_poly.type
_entity_poly.pdbx_seq_one_letter_code
_entity_poly.pdbx_strand_id
1 'polypeptide(L)'
;MQEPSCTLKSDLGITREVLEQNSTRKLEDAAKNIGVSRSTLKRICREYGIRRWPPRKERKVSQVFVKQKVVHPPTENIEEHHRLYATRLEDDGSMWVIKAKYQEDKIKFELSSSASKIDLEKKIAQRLNLSLGSFKIKYQDELNDWILITCDTDLSFCMKTLHKLGRTTIEMLVS
;
A
#
# COMPACT_ATOMS: atom_id res chain seq x y z
N MET A 1 14.84 -40.03 16.71
CA MET A 1 14.17 -38.78 17.09
C MET A 1 13.77 -38.09 15.79
N GLN A 2 12.47 -37.98 15.50
CA GLN A 2 11.97 -37.12 14.43
C GLN A 2 10.67 -36.52 14.95
N GLU A 3 10.69 -35.22 15.23
CA GLU A 3 9.52 -34.49 15.70
C GLU A 3 8.49 -34.37 14.57
N PRO A 4 7.18 -34.58 14.82
CA PRO A 4 6.16 -34.25 13.85
C PRO A 4 6.01 -32.73 13.80
N SER A 5 6.47 -32.13 12.70
CA SER A 5 6.22 -30.73 12.37
C SER A 5 4.72 -30.50 12.19
N CYS A 6 4.07 -29.97 13.21
CA CYS A 6 2.65 -29.60 13.17
C CYS A 6 2.45 -28.48 12.14
N THR A 7 2.00 -28.83 10.93
CA THR A 7 1.59 -27.85 9.91
C THR A 7 0.08 -27.65 10.04
N LEU A 8 -0.34 -26.43 10.38
CA LEU A 8 -1.76 -26.07 10.57
C LEU A 8 -2.61 -26.30 9.30
N LYS A 9 -1.97 -26.50 8.14
CA LYS A 9 -2.58 -26.89 6.86
C LYS A 9 -3.45 -28.15 6.94
N SER A 10 -3.02 -29.19 7.66
CA SER A 10 -3.69 -30.49 7.65
C SER A 10 -4.83 -30.61 8.66
N ASP A 11 -4.81 -29.81 9.73
CA ASP A 11 -5.78 -29.91 10.83
C ASP A 11 -7.14 -29.25 10.50
N LEU A 12 -7.15 -28.25 9.62
CA LEU A 12 -8.36 -27.52 9.22
C LEU A 12 -8.85 -27.81 7.80
N GLY A 13 -8.12 -28.61 7.00
CA GLY A 13 -8.54 -28.96 5.63
C GLY A 13 -8.68 -27.77 4.67
N ILE A 14 -8.10 -26.61 5.00
CA ILE A 14 -8.24 -25.39 4.20
C ILE A 14 -7.28 -25.48 3.01
N THR A 15 -7.85 -25.77 1.84
CA THR A 15 -7.13 -25.80 0.57
C THR A 15 -6.92 -24.41 -0.01
N ARG A 16 -5.93 -24.30 -0.91
CA ARG A 16 -5.64 -23.06 -1.65
C ARG A 16 -6.86 -22.54 -2.40
N GLU A 17 -7.68 -23.41 -2.97
CA GLU A 17 -8.88 -23.04 -3.73
C GLU A 17 -9.91 -22.29 -2.87
N VAL A 18 -10.11 -22.73 -1.63
CA VAL A 18 -11.02 -22.05 -0.67
C VAL A 18 -10.55 -20.63 -0.38
N LEU A 19 -9.23 -20.41 -0.32
CA LEU A 19 -8.63 -19.09 -0.15
C LEU A 19 -8.85 -18.22 -1.39
N GLU A 20 -8.68 -18.77 -2.60
CA GLU A 20 -8.88 -18.03 -3.85
C GLU A 20 -10.35 -17.67 -4.09
N GLN A 21 -11.30 -18.55 -3.77
CA GLN A 21 -12.74 -18.27 -3.86
C GLN A 21 -13.17 -17.16 -2.88
N ASN A 22 -12.58 -17.13 -1.69
CA ASN A 22 -12.86 -16.10 -0.68
C ASN A 22 -12.06 -14.81 -0.90
N SER A 23 -11.07 -14.80 -1.80
CA SER A 23 -10.21 -13.64 -2.05
C SER A 23 -10.98 -12.41 -2.51
N THR A 24 -12.14 -12.57 -3.16
CA THR A 24 -12.97 -11.41 -3.53
C THR A 24 -13.56 -10.70 -2.31
N ARG A 25 -13.75 -11.39 -1.18
CA ARG A 25 -14.40 -10.89 0.04
C ARG A 25 -13.41 -10.19 0.97
N LYS A 26 -13.94 -9.32 1.84
CA LYS A 26 -13.15 -8.71 2.91
C LYS A 26 -12.56 -9.83 3.79
N LEU A 27 -11.32 -9.64 4.27
CA LEU A 27 -10.62 -10.62 5.11
C LEU A 27 -11.49 -11.13 6.29
N GLU A 28 -12.31 -10.25 6.87
CA GLU A 28 -13.21 -10.61 7.98
C GLU A 28 -14.36 -11.52 7.54
N ASP A 29 -14.91 -11.28 6.36
CA ASP A 29 -16.00 -12.08 5.79
C ASP A 29 -15.48 -13.44 5.33
N ALA A 30 -14.28 -13.47 4.73
CA ALA A 30 -13.57 -14.70 4.40
C ALA A 30 -13.26 -15.55 5.64
N ALA A 31 -12.81 -14.93 6.74
CA ALA A 31 -12.55 -15.65 7.99
C ALA A 31 -13.82 -16.28 8.56
N LYS A 32 -14.94 -15.55 8.53
CA LYS A 32 -16.25 -16.07 8.96
C LYS A 32 -16.76 -17.19 8.05
N ASN A 33 -16.59 -17.06 6.73
CA ASN A 33 -17.03 -18.07 5.76
C ASN A 33 -16.23 -19.38 5.89
N ILE A 34 -14.94 -19.28 6.20
CA ILE A 34 -14.04 -20.43 6.42
C ILE A 34 -14.17 -20.98 7.86
N GLY A 35 -14.89 -20.28 8.75
CA GLY A 35 -15.07 -20.72 10.14
C GLY A 35 -13.83 -20.56 11.03
N VAL A 36 -12.91 -19.65 10.66
CA VAL A 36 -11.64 -19.45 11.36
C VAL A 36 -11.48 -18.02 11.88
N SER A 37 -10.60 -17.84 12.87
CA SER A 37 -10.22 -16.50 13.30
C SER A 37 -9.38 -15.78 12.23
N ARG A 38 -9.46 -14.44 12.21
CA ARG A 38 -8.67 -13.58 11.29
C ARG A 38 -7.17 -13.87 11.35
N SER A 39 -6.63 -14.17 12.54
CA SER A 39 -5.22 -14.52 12.75
C SER A 39 -4.85 -15.88 12.15
N THR A 40 -5.75 -16.85 12.25
CA THR A 40 -5.60 -18.20 11.66
C THR A 40 -5.63 -18.11 10.14
N LEU A 41 -6.59 -17.37 9.57
CA LEU A 41 -6.66 -17.12 8.13
C LEU A 41 -5.38 -16.46 7.61
N LYS A 42 -4.86 -15.43 8.30
CA LYS A 42 -3.59 -14.79 7.95
C LYS A 42 -2.40 -15.75 7.99
N ARG A 43 -2.34 -16.65 8.99
CA ARG A 43 -1.28 -17.67 9.10
C ARG A 43 -1.30 -18.60 7.90
N ILE A 44 -2.48 -19.13 7.57
CA ILE A 44 -2.68 -20.06 6.45
C ILE A 44 -2.37 -19.36 5.11
N CYS A 45 -2.82 -18.13 4.90
CA CYS A 45 -2.48 -17.35 3.70
C CYS A 45 -0.97 -17.22 3.49
N ARG A 46 -0.19 -17.02 4.57
CA ARG A 46 1.28 -16.97 4.48
C ARG A 46 1.89 -18.32 4.10
N GLU A 47 1.33 -19.44 4.56
CA GLU A 47 1.76 -20.80 4.19
C GLU A 47 1.47 -21.15 2.72
N TYR A 48 0.54 -20.44 2.07
CA TYR A 48 0.26 -20.55 0.63
C TYR A 48 0.95 -19.46 -0.20
N GLY A 49 1.85 -18.67 0.40
CA GLY A 49 2.56 -17.60 -0.31
C GLY A 49 1.70 -16.36 -0.60
N ILE A 50 0.46 -16.31 -0.11
CA ILE A 50 -0.45 -15.17 -0.23
C ILE A 50 -0.05 -14.17 0.86
N ARG A 51 0.99 -13.37 0.58
CA ARG A 51 1.50 -12.34 1.50
C ARG A 51 0.54 -11.16 1.68
N ARG A 52 -0.41 -10.97 0.75
CA ARG A 52 -1.35 -9.85 0.74
C ARG A 52 -2.72 -10.34 0.28
N TRP A 53 -3.67 -10.44 1.21
CA TRP A 53 -5.09 -10.64 0.89
C TRP A 53 -5.60 -9.37 0.21
N PRO A 54 -6.35 -9.46 -0.90
CA PRO A 54 -6.66 -8.28 -1.70
C PRO A 54 -7.46 -7.25 -0.89
N PRO A 55 -7.03 -5.98 -0.89
CA PRO A 55 -7.80 -4.88 -0.33
C PRO A 55 -8.95 -4.56 -1.29
N ARG A 56 -10.19 -4.85 -0.91
CA ARG A 56 -11.34 -4.48 -1.73
C ARG A 56 -11.47 -2.95 -1.82
N LYS A 57 -11.38 -2.42 -3.04
CA LYS A 57 -12.19 -1.29 -3.48
C LYS A 57 -12.83 -1.64 -4.82
N GLU A 58 -13.91 -2.40 -4.78
CA GLU A 58 -14.88 -2.38 -5.87
C GLU A 58 -15.64 -1.06 -5.78
N ARG A 59 -15.24 -0.08 -6.59
CA ARG A 59 -16.20 0.89 -7.10
C ARG A 59 -16.81 0.24 -8.33
N LYS A 60 -18.07 -0.20 -8.25
CA LYS A 60 -18.95 -0.19 -9.42
C LYS A 60 -18.99 1.27 -9.88
N VAL A 61 -18.17 1.64 -10.86
CA VAL A 61 -18.45 2.80 -11.68
C VAL A 61 -19.33 2.28 -12.81
N SER A 62 -20.58 2.72 -12.80
CA SER A 62 -21.46 2.59 -13.94
C SER A 62 -20.71 3.14 -15.14
N GLN A 63 -20.41 2.25 -16.07
CA GLN A 63 -19.81 2.52 -17.36
C GLN A 63 -20.80 3.36 -18.17
N VAL A 64 -20.78 4.66 -17.94
CA VAL A 64 -21.37 5.63 -18.87
C VAL A 64 -20.35 5.87 -19.96
N PHE A 65 -20.68 5.30 -21.12
CA PHE A 65 -20.07 5.55 -22.41
C PHE A 65 -19.86 7.04 -22.65
N VAL A 66 -18.64 7.43 -23.02
CA VAL A 66 -18.46 8.50 -24.00
C VAL A 66 -17.55 7.98 -25.11
N LYS A 67 -18.20 7.85 -26.25
CA LYS A 67 -17.69 7.43 -27.55
C LYS A 67 -16.96 8.62 -28.16
N GLN A 68 -15.71 8.45 -28.58
CA GLN A 68 -15.25 9.14 -29.78
C GLN A 68 -14.29 8.27 -30.59
N LYS A 69 -14.73 8.10 -31.83
CA LYS A 69 -14.29 7.24 -32.92
C LYS A 69 -13.26 8.01 -33.74
N VAL A 70 -12.07 7.46 -33.96
CA VAL A 70 -11.32 7.62 -35.24
C VAL A 70 -10.52 6.33 -35.51
N VAL A 71 -11.03 5.57 -36.48
CA VAL A 71 -10.38 4.74 -37.52
C VAL A 71 -8.99 4.08 -37.24
N HIS A 72 -9.04 2.74 -37.30
CA HIS A 72 -8.04 1.64 -37.34
C HIS A 72 -7.26 1.52 -38.69
N PRO A 73 -6.41 0.49 -38.98
CA PRO A 73 -5.54 -0.44 -38.17
C PRO A 73 -4.18 -0.74 -38.92
N PRO A 74 -3.53 -1.94 -38.87
CA PRO A 74 -3.18 -2.91 -37.80
C PRO A 74 -1.64 -3.09 -37.68
N THR A 75 -1.07 -3.72 -36.65
CA THR A 75 -0.66 -5.14 -36.73
C THR A 75 -0.16 -5.68 -35.38
N GLU A 76 -0.37 -6.98 -35.22
CA GLU A 76 0.08 -7.88 -34.17
C GLU A 76 1.54 -7.68 -33.72
N ASN A 77 1.79 -7.75 -32.40
CA ASN A 77 2.66 -8.80 -31.87
C ASN A 77 2.49 -8.92 -30.34
N ILE A 78 2.39 -10.18 -29.94
CA ILE A 78 2.47 -10.68 -28.59
C ILE A 78 3.97 -10.70 -28.19
N GLU A 79 4.19 -10.71 -26.87
CA GLU A 79 5.39 -11.23 -26.18
C GLU A 79 6.61 -10.31 -25.89
N GLU A 80 6.94 -10.34 -24.60
CA GLU A 80 8.26 -10.31 -23.97
C GLU A 80 8.97 -8.98 -23.62
N HIS A 81 8.97 -8.73 -22.30
CA HIS A 81 10.13 -8.63 -21.42
C HIS A 81 11.34 -7.77 -21.86
N HIS A 82 11.73 -6.88 -20.95
CA HIS A 82 12.90 -6.00 -20.95
C HIS A 82 12.79 -4.71 -21.78
N ARG A 83 12.28 -3.66 -21.13
CA ARG A 83 12.78 -2.30 -21.37
C ARG A 83 13.05 -1.59 -20.05
N LEU A 84 14.08 -2.06 -19.36
CA LEU A 84 14.90 -1.18 -18.54
C LEU A 84 15.51 -0.14 -19.49
N TYR A 85 15.50 1.13 -19.06
CA TYR A 85 16.08 2.30 -19.72
C TYR A 85 15.30 2.89 -20.91
N ALA A 86 14.36 3.78 -20.57
CA ALA A 86 14.24 5.08 -21.24
C ALA A 86 13.45 6.04 -20.33
N THR A 87 14.21 6.74 -19.50
CA THR A 87 14.00 8.08 -18.96
C THR A 87 12.94 8.90 -19.71
N ARG A 88 11.76 9.08 -19.12
CA ARG A 88 11.08 10.37 -19.14
C ARG A 88 11.23 10.94 -17.74
N LEU A 89 12.05 11.98 -17.64
CA LEU A 89 12.06 12.91 -16.52
C LEU A 89 10.67 13.54 -16.46
N GLU A 90 9.77 12.92 -15.72
CA GLU A 90 8.63 13.64 -15.15
C GLU A 90 9.03 13.95 -13.70
N ASP A 91 10.01 14.86 -13.57
CA ASP A 91 10.05 15.82 -12.46
C ASP A 91 8.92 16.82 -12.70
N ASP A 92 7.68 16.33 -12.79
CA ASP A 92 6.51 17.19 -12.86
C ASP A 92 6.09 17.44 -11.42
N GLY A 93 6.66 18.48 -10.82
CA GLY A 93 6.30 19.14 -9.55
C GLY A 93 5.28 18.45 -8.64
N SER A 94 5.48 17.16 -8.34
CA SER A 94 4.41 16.32 -7.83
C SER A 94 4.28 16.59 -6.35
N MET A 95 3.27 17.40 -6.00
CA MET A 95 2.98 17.73 -4.61
C MET A 95 2.29 16.55 -3.93
N TRP A 96 2.90 16.13 -2.83
CA TRP A 96 2.39 15.14 -1.91
C TRP A 96 1.60 15.81 -0.80
N VAL A 97 0.40 15.31 -0.55
CA VAL A 97 -0.43 15.77 0.56
C VAL A 97 -0.07 14.95 1.79
N ILE A 98 0.64 15.56 2.73
CA ILE A 98 0.99 14.93 4.00
C ILE A 98 -0.12 15.19 5.01
N LYS A 99 -0.64 14.12 5.61
CA LYS A 99 -1.57 14.17 6.75
C LYS A 99 -0.86 13.61 7.97
N ALA A 100 -0.35 14.49 8.83
CA ALA A 100 0.32 14.08 10.05
C ALA A 100 -0.62 14.21 11.24
N LYS A 101 -0.71 13.13 12.04
CA LYS A 101 -1.42 13.10 13.31
C LYS A 101 -0.41 13.20 14.45
N TYR A 102 -0.66 14.10 15.40
CA TYR A 102 0.11 14.23 16.63
C TYR A 102 -0.87 14.38 17.79
N GLN A 103 -0.83 13.46 18.76
CA GLN A 103 -1.80 13.41 19.86
C GLN A 103 -3.26 13.44 19.34
N GLU A 104 -4.01 14.51 19.64
CA GLU A 104 -5.38 14.74 19.17
C GLU A 104 -5.45 15.62 17.90
N ASP A 105 -4.36 16.32 17.60
CA ASP A 105 -4.25 17.24 16.47
C ASP A 105 -3.92 16.53 15.15
N LYS A 106 -4.41 17.13 14.06
CA LYS A 106 -4.09 16.69 12.70
C LYS A 106 -3.74 17.89 11.85
N ILE A 107 -2.55 17.85 11.27
CA ILE A 107 -2.10 18.85 10.31
C ILE A 107 -2.09 18.24 8.91
N LYS A 108 -2.44 19.06 7.93
CA LYS A 108 -2.40 18.72 6.52
C LYS A 108 -1.62 19.79 5.78
N PHE A 109 -0.61 19.38 5.01
CA PHE A 109 0.20 20.28 4.21
C PHE A 109 0.73 19.58 2.96
N GLU A 110 1.16 20.38 2.00
CA GLU A 110 1.76 19.88 0.76
C GLU A 110 3.29 19.85 0.86
N LEU A 111 3.88 18.81 0.30
CA LEU A 111 5.31 18.56 0.28
C LEU A 111 5.73 18.16 -1.13
N SER A 112 6.76 18.79 -1.66
CA SER A 112 7.27 18.43 -2.98
C SER A 112 7.87 17.03 -2.98
N SER A 113 7.76 16.31 -4.09
CA SER A 113 8.45 15.01 -4.30
C SER A 113 9.97 15.10 -4.12
N SER A 114 10.54 16.28 -4.36
CA SER A 114 11.97 16.57 -4.19
C SER A 114 12.35 16.96 -2.76
N ALA A 115 11.40 16.92 -1.81
CA ALA A 115 11.68 17.28 -0.43
C ALA A 115 12.39 16.16 0.34
N SER A 116 13.36 16.54 1.16
CA SER A 116 14.09 15.65 2.06
C SER A 116 13.35 15.39 3.37
N LYS A 117 13.75 14.36 4.10
CA LYS A 117 13.29 14.05 5.47
C LYS A 117 13.41 15.26 6.39
N ILE A 118 14.49 16.03 6.26
CA ILE A 118 14.73 17.25 7.04
C ILE A 118 13.66 18.32 6.76
N ASP A 119 13.25 18.48 5.49
CA ASP A 119 12.20 19.45 5.12
C ASP A 119 10.83 19.03 5.70
N LEU A 120 10.54 17.73 5.64
CA LEU A 120 9.36 17.13 6.26
C LEU A 120 9.35 17.39 7.78
N GLU A 121 10.46 17.10 8.47
CA GLU A 121 10.61 17.34 9.91
C GLU A 121 10.43 18.83 10.22
N LYS A 122 11.05 19.73 9.45
CA LYS A 122 10.91 21.19 9.64
C LYS A 122 9.47 21.66 9.51
N LYS A 123 8.74 21.19 8.49
CA LYS A 123 7.33 21.54 8.30
C LYS A 123 6.44 21.02 9.42
N ILE A 124 6.66 19.78 9.87
CA ILE A 124 5.91 19.18 10.97
C ILE A 124 6.19 19.95 12.28
N ALA A 125 7.46 20.18 12.59
CA ALA A 125 7.89 20.93 13.77
C ALA A 125 7.29 22.33 13.82
N GLN A 126 7.34 23.06 12.70
CA GLN A 126 6.80 24.42 12.61
C GLN A 126 5.28 24.47 12.81
N ARG A 127 4.55 23.47 12.29
CA ARG A 127 3.08 23.45 12.38
C ARG A 127 2.57 22.94 13.73
N LEU A 128 3.34 22.07 14.40
CA LEU A 128 2.99 21.47 15.70
C LEU A 128 3.70 22.13 16.89
N ASN A 129 4.54 23.15 16.66
CA ASN A 129 5.42 23.76 17.66
C ASN A 129 6.30 22.73 18.41
N LEU A 130 6.87 21.77 17.67
CA LEU A 130 7.76 20.74 18.22
C LEU A 130 9.24 21.08 18.00
N SER A 131 10.12 20.59 18.87
CA SER A 131 11.57 20.67 18.66
C SER A 131 11.99 19.71 17.55
N LEU A 132 12.70 20.23 16.53
CA LEU A 132 13.29 19.43 15.44
C LEU A 132 14.14 18.28 16.00
N GLY A 133 13.92 17.07 15.51
CA GLY A 133 14.65 15.87 15.95
C GLY A 133 14.20 15.27 17.28
N SER A 134 13.22 15.89 17.97
CA SER A 134 12.66 15.35 19.22
C SER A 134 11.50 14.37 19.01
N PHE A 135 11.05 14.19 17.78
CA PHE A 135 9.90 13.36 17.43
C PHE A 135 10.27 12.37 16.33
N LYS A 136 9.54 11.26 16.29
CA LYS A 136 9.68 10.22 15.27
C LYS A 136 8.49 10.29 14.33
N ILE A 137 8.77 10.28 13.03
CA ILE A 137 7.74 10.26 12.00
C ILE A 137 7.57 8.83 11.50
N LYS A 138 6.34 8.32 11.56
CA LYS A 138 5.97 7.04 10.98
C LYS A 138 4.97 7.27 9.85
N TYR A 139 5.07 6.53 8.76
CA TYR A 139 4.01 6.50 7.74
C TYR A 139 3.14 5.27 7.91
N GLN A 140 1.88 5.39 7.50
CA GLN A 140 0.96 4.26 7.47
C GLN A 140 1.11 3.53 6.14
N ASP A 141 1.62 2.31 6.17
CA ASP A 141 1.65 1.44 5.00
C ASP A 141 0.23 0.96 4.63
N GLU A 142 0.08 0.33 3.47
CA GLU A 142 -1.18 -0.30 3.05
C GLU A 142 -1.69 -1.39 4.01
N LEU A 143 -0.83 -1.95 4.85
CA LEU A 143 -1.21 -2.87 5.93
C LEU A 143 -1.71 -2.15 7.20
N ASN A 144 -1.84 -0.82 7.18
CA ASN A 144 -2.15 0.04 8.32
C ASN A 144 -1.13 -0.09 9.45
N ASP A 145 0.10 -0.47 9.10
CA ASP A 145 1.22 -0.55 10.03
C ASP A 145 1.99 0.78 10.02
N TRP A 146 2.47 1.19 11.19
CA TRP A 146 3.17 2.45 11.37
C TRP A 146 4.67 2.23 11.23
N ILE A 147 5.17 2.46 10.02
CA ILE A 147 6.57 2.23 9.67
C ILE A 147 7.37 3.51 9.88
N LEU A 148 8.46 3.42 10.65
CA LEU A 148 9.34 4.54 10.96
C LEU A 148 10.10 5.03 9.71
N ILE A 149 10.08 6.34 9.45
CA ILE A 149 10.91 6.98 8.43
C ILE A 149 12.24 7.36 9.07
N THR A 150 13.32 6.70 8.66
CA THR A 150 14.67 6.96 9.19
C THR A 150 15.53 7.77 8.25
N CYS A 151 15.34 7.60 6.93
CA CYS A 151 16.15 8.22 5.89
C CYS A 151 15.31 8.76 4.72
N ASP A 152 15.92 9.58 3.86
CA ASP A 152 15.30 10.08 2.62
C ASP A 152 14.89 8.96 1.67
N THR A 153 15.60 7.82 1.69
CA THR A 153 15.24 6.64 0.91
C THR A 153 13.89 6.07 1.33
N ASP A 154 13.59 6.00 2.63
CA ASP A 154 12.31 5.53 3.15
C ASP A 154 11.17 6.46 2.72
N LEU A 155 11.39 7.77 2.82
CA LEU A 155 10.44 8.80 2.39
C LEU A 155 10.14 8.68 0.89
N SER A 156 11.19 8.60 0.06
CA SER A 156 11.06 8.41 -1.39
C SER A 156 10.36 7.10 -1.73
N PHE A 157 10.64 6.02 -1.00
CA PHE A 157 10.01 4.72 -1.21
C PHE A 157 8.50 4.78 -0.93
N CYS A 158 8.09 5.43 0.16
CA CYS A 158 6.69 5.66 0.49
C CYS A 158 5.98 6.45 -0.62
N MET A 159 6.57 7.57 -1.06
CA MET A 159 6.05 8.37 -2.19
C MET A 159 5.90 7.51 -3.45
N LYS A 160 6.94 6.81 -3.87
CA LYS A 160 6.89 5.94 -5.07
C LYS A 160 5.82 4.87 -4.97
N THR A 161 5.66 4.26 -3.79
CA THR A 161 4.66 3.21 -3.56
C THR A 161 3.25 3.77 -3.68
N LEU A 162 2.99 4.94 -3.11
CA LEU A 162 1.69 5.61 -3.20
C LEU A 162 1.40 6.11 -4.61
N HIS A 163 2.43 6.57 -5.34
CA HIS A 163 2.31 7.01 -6.74
C HIS A 163 1.83 5.86 -7.63
N LYS A 164 2.42 4.67 -7.45
CA LYS A 164 1.97 3.43 -8.12
C LYS A 164 0.52 3.07 -7.80
N LEU A 165 0.04 3.44 -6.62
CA LEU A 165 -1.34 3.22 -6.18
C LEU A 165 -2.30 4.35 -6.62
N GLY A 166 -1.82 5.36 -7.36
CA GLY A 166 -2.59 6.54 -7.73
C GLY A 166 -2.98 7.42 -6.54
N ARG A 167 -2.26 7.30 -5.42
CA ARG A 167 -2.49 8.09 -4.20
C ARG A 167 -1.46 9.21 -4.14
N THR A 168 -1.95 10.42 -3.92
CA THR A 168 -1.14 11.61 -3.67
C THR A 168 -1.09 11.97 -2.18
N THR A 169 -1.81 11.23 -1.33
CA THR A 169 -1.89 11.49 0.11
C THR A 169 -1.10 10.47 0.91
N ILE A 170 -0.25 10.95 1.82
CA ILE A 170 0.53 10.14 2.77
C ILE A 170 -0.02 10.37 4.17
N GLU A 171 -0.42 9.29 4.84
CA GLU A 171 -0.81 9.34 6.26
C GLU A 171 0.41 9.09 7.14
N MET A 172 0.62 9.99 8.09
CA MET A 172 1.77 9.98 8.99
C MET A 172 1.32 10.12 10.45
N LEU A 173 2.08 9.50 11.34
CA LEU A 173 1.96 9.62 12.78
C LEU A 173 3.25 10.20 13.32
N VAL A 174 3.12 11.24 14.14
CA VAL A 174 4.22 11.88 14.85
C VAL A 174 4.13 11.41 16.30
N SER A 175 5.21 10.82 16.81
CA SER A 175 5.31 10.27 18.17
C SER A 175 6.56 10.75 18.90
#